data_AF-A0A6G1R6Q1-F1
#
_entry.id   AF-A0A6G1R6Q1-F1
#
_cell.length_a   1.000
_cell.length_b   1.000
_cell.length_c   1.000
_cell.angle_alpha   90.00
_cell.angle_beta   90.00
_cell.angle_gamma   90.00
#
_symmetry.space_group_name_H-M   'P 1'
#
loop_
_entity.id
_entity.type
_entity.pdbx_description
1 polymer ?
#
loop_
_entity_poly.entity_id
_entity_poly.type
_entity_poly.pdbx_seq_one_letter_code
_entity_poly.pdbx_strand_id
1 'polypeptide(L)'
;GLWQSGEAGTAPRACASAGQRGGGGSKMAGRPPPTAAEAYRPNIYVSLPAELDPDTFDASPEKRRAEAERLAIRARLKLQYQLQLNNPNRPAVIEDPALLRWAYARTHNVYPTFRPTPKTSFLGALYAIGPLLFWIAAFKLDRDRKEKLIQQGEYKRPFSVF
;
A
#
# COMPACT_ATOMS: atom_id res chain seq x y z
N GLY A 1 -13.15 -35.54 -5.12
CA GLY A 1 -14.16 -34.94 -4.22
C GLY A 1 -14.22 -33.46 -4.48
N LEU A 2 -15.37 -33.01 -4.97
CA LEU A 2 -15.86 -31.63 -5.17
C LEU A 2 -14.88 -30.56 -5.67
N TRP A 3 -15.01 -30.29 -6.96
CA TRP A 3 -14.87 -28.96 -7.55
C TRP A 3 -15.88 -27.99 -6.92
N GLN A 4 -15.46 -26.76 -6.60
CA GLN A 4 -16.39 -25.65 -6.40
C GLN A 4 -15.95 -24.46 -7.25
N SER A 5 -16.74 -24.25 -8.29
CA SER A 5 -16.72 -23.14 -9.24
C SER A 5 -17.24 -21.85 -8.60
N GLY A 6 -16.63 -20.72 -8.99
CA GLY A 6 -17.34 -19.61 -9.63
C GLY A 6 -18.29 -18.71 -8.83
N GLU A 7 -18.21 -17.42 -9.20
CA GLU A 7 -19.21 -16.35 -9.04
C GLU A 7 -19.26 -15.67 -7.67
N ALA A 8 -19.66 -14.41 -7.53
CA ALA A 8 -19.71 -13.21 -8.37
C ALA A 8 -20.08 -12.10 -7.35
N GLY A 9 -19.65 -10.87 -7.59
CA GLY A 9 -19.89 -9.76 -6.68
C GLY A 9 -21.39 -9.59 -6.39
N THR A 10 -21.74 -9.62 -5.11
CA THR A 10 -23.10 -9.39 -4.65
C THR A 10 -23.21 -7.94 -4.16
N ALA A 11 -23.77 -7.10 -5.03
CA ALA A 11 -24.24 -5.78 -4.64
C ALA A 11 -25.45 -5.90 -3.69
N PRO A 12 -25.58 -5.06 -2.66
CA PRO A 12 -26.77 -5.08 -1.83
C PRO A 12 -27.98 -4.50 -2.58
N ARG A 13 -29.09 -5.24 -2.43
CA ARG A 13 -30.43 -4.98 -2.98
C ARG A 13 -30.92 -3.57 -2.67
N ALA A 14 -31.32 -2.85 -3.72
CA ALA A 14 -32.21 -1.70 -3.61
C ALA A 14 -33.63 -2.20 -3.28
N CYS A 15 -34.08 -2.00 -2.05
CA CYS A 15 -35.50 -2.06 -1.71
C CYS A 15 -36.17 -0.78 -2.23
N ALA A 16 -36.99 -0.91 -3.27
CA ALA A 16 -37.93 0.11 -3.67
C ALA A 16 -39.12 0.10 -2.70
N SER A 17 -39.32 1.19 -1.95
CA SER A 17 -40.59 1.50 -1.30
C SER A 17 -41.21 2.71 -1.99
N ALA A 18 -42.26 2.45 -2.77
CA ALA A 18 -43.21 3.44 -3.23
C ALA A 18 -44.33 3.57 -2.20
N GLY A 19 -44.85 4.78 -2.01
CA GLY A 19 -46.19 4.97 -1.42
C GLY A 19 -46.29 6.04 -0.34
N GLN A 20 -46.77 7.20 -0.75
CA GLN A 20 -47.03 8.41 0.04
C GLN A 20 -48.07 8.23 1.18
N ARG A 21 -47.96 9.14 2.16
CA ARG A 21 -48.92 10.21 2.52
C ARG A 21 -49.41 10.14 3.98
N GLY A 22 -48.94 11.09 4.79
CA GLY A 22 -49.43 11.37 6.13
C GLY A 22 -48.89 12.73 6.59
N GLY A 23 -49.73 13.75 6.53
CA GLY A 23 -49.41 15.10 6.98
C GLY A 23 -49.22 15.15 8.50
N GLY A 24 -48.16 15.81 8.92
CA GLY A 24 -47.86 16.09 10.31
C GLY A 24 -46.59 16.91 10.37
N GLY A 25 -46.73 18.22 10.60
CA GLY A 25 -45.61 19.14 10.71
C GLY A 25 -44.68 18.73 11.85
N SER A 26 -43.57 18.08 11.52
CA SER A 26 -42.46 17.87 12.44
C SER A 26 -41.28 18.66 11.89
N LYS A 27 -40.83 19.65 12.65
CA LYS A 27 -39.63 20.42 12.35
C LYS A 27 -38.48 19.42 12.23
N MET A 28 -38.00 19.19 11.00
CA MET A 28 -36.83 18.39 10.73
C MET A 28 -35.65 19.04 11.44
N ALA A 29 -35.30 18.55 12.62
CA ALA A 29 -33.98 18.78 13.18
C ALA A 29 -33.00 18.17 12.16
N GLY A 30 -32.29 19.04 11.43
CA GLY A 30 -31.30 18.61 10.45
C GLY A 30 -30.32 17.63 11.10
N ARG A 31 -29.86 16.64 10.32
CA ARG A 31 -28.80 15.72 10.75
C ARG A 31 -27.66 16.55 11.36
N PRO A 32 -27.11 16.18 12.53
CA PRO A 32 -25.98 16.90 13.09
C PRO A 32 -24.85 16.97 12.05
N PRO A 33 -24.09 18.08 11.99
CA PRO A 33 -22.98 18.21 11.06
C PRO A 33 -22.01 17.03 11.25
N PRO A 34 -21.41 16.52 10.16
CA PRO A 34 -20.46 15.42 10.25
C PRO A 34 -19.36 15.77 11.25
N THR A 35 -18.96 14.79 12.06
CA THR A 35 -17.86 14.98 13.00
C THR A 35 -16.58 15.30 12.24
N ALA A 36 -15.64 16.03 12.85
CA ALA A 36 -14.38 16.38 12.18
C ALA A 36 -13.63 15.15 11.65
N ALA A 37 -13.83 13.99 12.30
CA ALA A 37 -13.30 12.70 11.88
C ALA A 37 -13.92 12.17 10.60
N GLU A 38 -15.24 12.28 10.47
CA GLU A 38 -15.96 11.91 9.24
C GLU A 38 -15.67 12.89 8.09
N ALA A 39 -15.37 14.15 8.42
CA ALA A 39 -14.99 15.15 7.43
C ALA A 39 -13.57 14.96 6.90
N TYR A 40 -12.67 14.37 7.70
CA TYR A 40 -11.30 14.11 7.30
C TYR A 40 -11.21 12.87 6.39
N ARG A 41 -10.59 13.04 5.23
CA ARG A 41 -10.37 11.96 4.26
C ARG A 41 -8.92 11.47 4.34
N PRO A 42 -8.65 10.34 5.01
CA PRO A 42 -7.30 9.79 5.04
C PRO A 42 -6.88 9.35 3.63
N ASN A 43 -5.59 9.54 3.33
CA ASN A 43 -4.94 9.08 2.10
C ASN A 43 -3.93 7.99 2.47
N ILE A 44 -3.52 7.18 1.50
CA ILE A 44 -2.45 6.18 1.64
C ILE A 44 -1.17 6.82 2.21
N TYR A 45 -0.90 8.07 1.82
CA TYR A 45 0.27 8.82 2.27
C TYR A 45 0.05 9.63 3.55
N VAL A 46 -1.21 9.86 3.93
CA VAL A 46 -1.56 10.69 5.10
C VAL A 46 -2.65 9.98 5.89
N SER A 47 -2.24 9.29 6.95
CA SER A 47 -3.15 8.58 7.84
C SER A 47 -4.04 9.55 8.63
N LEU A 48 -5.09 9.01 9.23
CA LEU A 48 -5.92 9.74 10.19
C LEU A 48 -5.07 10.12 11.42
N PRO A 49 -5.08 11.39 11.86
CA PRO A 49 -4.43 11.77 13.11
C PRO A 49 -5.05 11.02 14.29
N ALA A 50 -4.24 10.63 15.27
CA ALA A 50 -4.70 9.86 16.43
C ALA A 50 -5.78 10.59 17.24
N GLU A 51 -5.70 11.92 17.33
CA GLU A 51 -6.70 12.76 18.03
C GLU A 51 -8.09 12.70 17.38
N LEU A 52 -8.13 12.37 16.09
CA LEU A 52 -9.34 12.36 15.30
C LEU A 52 -9.91 10.94 15.13
N ASP A 53 -9.14 9.92 15.52
CA ASP A 53 -9.56 8.53 15.45
C ASP A 53 -10.52 8.21 16.61
N PRO A 54 -11.81 7.92 16.36
CA PRO A 54 -12.78 7.64 17.42
C PRO A 54 -12.36 6.44 18.28
N ASP A 55 -11.64 5.49 17.66
CA ASP A 55 -11.14 4.28 18.30
C ASP A 55 -10.11 4.56 19.42
N THR A 56 -9.46 5.72 19.40
CA THR A 56 -8.46 6.13 20.41
C THR A 56 -9.09 6.41 21.78
N PHE A 57 -10.35 6.85 21.80
CA PHE A 57 -11.06 7.20 23.04
C PHE A 57 -11.85 6.05 23.65
N ASP A 58 -11.87 4.89 22.98
CA ASP A 58 -12.62 3.72 23.44
C ASP A 58 -12.00 3.13 24.71
N ALA A 59 -12.64 3.39 25.85
CA ALA A 59 -12.22 2.90 27.16
C ALA A 59 -12.62 1.43 27.43
N SER A 60 -12.75 0.60 26.40
CA SER A 60 -13.21 -0.78 26.56
C SER A 60 -12.19 -1.63 27.34
N PRO A 61 -12.65 -2.58 28.19
CA PRO A 61 -11.73 -3.40 29.00
C PRO A 61 -10.82 -4.27 28.13
N GLU A 62 -11.26 -4.67 26.94
CA GLU A 62 -10.47 -5.45 25.98
C GLU A 62 -9.32 -4.62 25.37
N LYS A 63 -9.58 -3.37 24.95
CA LYS A 63 -8.54 -2.47 24.44
C LYS A 63 -7.48 -2.20 25.50
N ARG A 64 -7.88 -1.94 26.76
CA ARG A 64 -6.92 -1.77 27.88
C ARG A 64 -6.04 -2.99 28.11
N ARG A 65 -6.59 -4.21 28.00
CA ARG A 65 -5.81 -5.46 28.10
C ARG A 65 -4.80 -5.57 26.95
N ALA A 66 -5.23 -5.33 25.72
CA ALA A 66 -4.35 -5.36 24.55
C ALA A 66 -3.23 -4.30 24.63
N GLU A 67 -3.53 -3.10 25.12
CA GLU A 67 -2.54 -2.05 25.38
C GLU A 67 -1.55 -2.45 26.48
N ALA A 68 -2.04 -2.99 27.60
CA ALA A 68 -1.18 -3.48 28.67
C ALA A 68 -0.25 -4.60 28.20
N GLU A 69 -0.74 -5.53 27.37
CA GLU A 69 0.06 -6.58 26.75
C GLU A 69 1.11 -6.01 25.79
N ARG A 70 0.73 -5.07 24.91
CA ARG A 70 1.66 -4.37 24.01
C ARG A 70 2.73 -3.60 24.78
N LEU A 71 2.36 -2.92 25.87
CA LEU A 71 3.28 -2.19 26.74
C LEU A 71 4.20 -3.14 27.51
N ALA A 72 3.69 -4.28 27.99
CA ALA A 72 4.50 -5.30 28.65
C ALA A 72 5.55 -5.88 27.70
N ILE A 73 5.18 -6.18 26.45
CA ILE A 73 6.12 -6.64 25.41
C ILE A 73 7.16 -5.55 25.13
N ARG A 74 6.73 -4.30 24.93
CA ARG A 74 7.64 -3.17 24.68
C ARG A 74 8.62 -2.96 25.83
N ALA A 75 8.15 -3.00 27.06
CA ALA A 75 8.98 -2.84 28.26
C ALA A 75 10.01 -3.97 28.38
N ARG A 76 9.58 -5.22 28.14
CA ARG A 76 10.47 -6.39 28.14
C ARG A 76 11.58 -6.26 27.10
N LEU A 77 11.24 -5.91 25.86
CA LEU A 77 12.22 -5.74 24.77
C LEU A 77 13.18 -4.59 25.05
N LYS A 78 12.67 -3.46 25.57
CA LYS A 78 13.51 -2.31 25.95
C LYS A 78 14.51 -2.68 27.04
N LEU A 79 14.06 -3.40 28.07
CA LEU A 79 14.92 -3.86 29.16
C LEU A 79 16.01 -4.79 28.64
N GLN A 80 15.67 -5.76 27.79
CA GLN A 80 16.64 -6.67 27.18
C GLN A 80 17.73 -5.89 26.42
N TYR A 81 17.33 -4.91 25.61
CA TYR A 81 18.27 -4.08 24.87
C TYR A 81 19.14 -3.21 25.79
N GLN A 82 18.55 -2.62 26.83
CA GLN A 82 19.27 -1.80 27.80
C GLN A 82 20.31 -2.62 28.58
N LEU A 83 20.01 -3.86 28.97
CA LEU A 83 20.98 -4.74 29.62
C LEU A 83 22.18 -5.01 28.71
N GLN A 84 21.95 -5.31 27.44
CA GLN A 84 23.03 -5.54 26.46
C GLN A 84 23.89 -4.29 26.24
N LEU A 85 23.25 -3.10 26.21
CA LEU A 85 23.95 -1.85 26.01
C LEU A 85 24.81 -1.44 27.22
N ASN A 86 24.31 -1.68 28.44
CA ASN A 86 24.97 -1.30 29.68
C ASN A 86 26.09 -2.26 30.11
N ASN A 87 26.25 -3.41 29.44
CA ASN A 87 27.31 -4.36 29.77
C ASN A 87 28.70 -3.79 29.41
N PRO A 88 29.68 -3.83 30.32
CA PRO A 88 31.02 -3.28 30.06
C PRO A 88 31.77 -4.06 28.97
N ASN A 89 31.51 -5.36 28.84
CA ASN A 89 32.09 -6.22 27.82
C ASN A 89 31.08 -6.46 26.68
N ARG A 90 30.72 -5.39 25.97
CA ARG A 90 29.74 -5.44 24.89
C ARG A 90 30.39 -5.85 23.56
N PRO A 91 29.74 -6.71 22.73
CA PRO A 91 30.17 -6.91 21.35
C PRO A 91 30.03 -5.62 20.53
N ALA A 92 30.84 -5.46 19.49
CA ALA A 92 30.85 -4.25 18.65
C ALA A 92 29.48 -3.98 17.98
N VAL A 93 28.71 -5.02 17.69
CA VAL A 93 27.37 -4.95 17.08
C VAL A 93 26.40 -5.71 17.97
N ILE A 94 25.28 -5.07 18.32
CA ILE A 94 24.15 -5.72 18.99
C ILE A 94 23.24 -6.29 17.90
N GLU A 95 23.05 -7.60 17.87
CA GLU A 95 22.17 -8.26 16.92
C GLU A 95 20.70 -8.05 17.30
N ASP A 96 19.94 -7.37 16.43
CA ASP A 96 18.50 -7.27 16.57
C ASP A 96 17.81 -8.40 15.77
N PRO A 97 17.16 -9.38 16.42
CA PRO A 97 16.48 -10.46 15.73
C PRO A 97 15.30 -9.94 14.87
N ALA A 98 14.72 -8.77 15.17
CA ALA A 98 13.68 -8.17 14.35
C ALA A 98 14.24 -7.72 12.99
N LEU A 99 15.40 -7.07 12.98
CA LEU A 99 16.09 -6.68 11.75
C LEU A 99 16.52 -7.88 10.93
N LEU A 100 17.06 -8.92 11.56
CA LEU A 100 17.46 -10.15 10.87
C LEU A 100 16.26 -10.84 10.21
N ARG A 101 15.13 -10.94 10.92
CA ARG A 101 13.90 -11.52 10.36
C ARG A 101 13.32 -10.68 9.23
N TRP A 102 13.36 -9.35 9.36
CA TRP A 102 12.93 -8.44 8.30
C TRP A 102 13.80 -8.56 7.05
N ALA A 103 15.13 -8.60 7.22
CA ALA A 103 16.07 -8.80 6.13
C ALA A 103 15.82 -10.16 5.45
N TYR A 104 15.72 -11.22 6.23
CA TYR A 104 15.41 -12.58 5.73
C TYR A 104 14.09 -12.63 4.95
N ALA A 105 13.05 -11.97 5.46
CA ALA A 105 11.75 -11.92 4.80
C ALA A 105 11.83 -11.23 3.42
N ARG A 106 12.69 -10.22 3.26
CA ARG A 106 12.87 -9.50 1.99
C ARG A 106 13.81 -10.18 1.02
N THR A 107 14.77 -10.98 1.48
CA THR A 107 15.78 -11.60 0.61
C THR A 107 15.51 -13.07 0.34
N HIS A 108 15.29 -13.87 1.38
CA HIS A 108 15.22 -15.32 1.27
C HIS A 108 13.79 -15.85 1.15
N ASN A 109 12.80 -15.17 1.74
CA ASN A 109 11.41 -15.65 1.75
C ASN A 109 10.59 -15.28 0.50
N VAL A 110 11.19 -14.61 -0.48
CA VAL A 110 10.45 -14.11 -1.66
C VAL A 110 10.01 -15.25 -2.57
N TYR A 111 10.93 -16.14 -2.96
CA TYR A 111 10.63 -17.26 -3.87
C TYR A 111 9.85 -18.41 -3.22
N PRO A 112 10.14 -18.85 -1.98
CA PRO A 112 9.40 -19.93 -1.36
C PRO A 112 7.90 -19.64 -1.18
N THR A 113 7.53 -18.37 -0.97
CA THR A 113 6.13 -17.95 -0.80
C THR A 113 5.48 -17.53 -2.13
N PHE A 114 6.23 -17.47 -3.23
CA PHE A 114 5.70 -17.07 -4.53
C PHE A 114 4.80 -18.16 -5.11
N ARG A 115 3.56 -17.78 -5.44
CA ARG A 115 2.61 -18.63 -6.15
C ARG A 115 2.41 -18.09 -7.56
N PRO A 116 2.67 -18.87 -8.63
CA PRO A 116 2.43 -18.42 -9.99
C PRO A 116 0.92 -18.34 -10.24
N THR A 117 0.33 -17.17 -9.99
CA THR A 117 -1.07 -16.84 -10.28
C THR A 117 -1.16 -16.06 -11.59
N PRO A 118 -2.30 -16.08 -12.31
CA PRO A 118 -2.43 -15.31 -13.55
C PRO A 118 -2.22 -13.80 -13.33
N LYS A 119 -2.62 -13.25 -12.16
CA LYS A 119 -2.42 -11.83 -11.81
C LYS A 119 -0.94 -11.49 -11.63
N THR A 120 -0.18 -12.32 -10.91
CA THR A 120 1.25 -12.09 -10.66
C THR A 120 2.09 -12.29 -11.92
N SER A 121 1.76 -13.30 -12.73
CA SER A 121 2.44 -13.55 -14.00
C SER A 121 2.20 -12.43 -15.01
N PHE A 122 0.96 -11.93 -15.12
CA PHE A 122 0.64 -10.79 -15.97
C PHE A 122 1.39 -9.52 -15.53
N LEU A 123 1.39 -9.23 -14.23
CA LEU A 123 2.10 -8.07 -13.68
C LEU A 123 3.60 -8.16 -13.95
N GLY A 124 4.19 -9.33 -13.74
CA GLY A 124 5.60 -9.60 -14.05
C GLY A 124 5.91 -9.40 -15.54
N ALA A 125 5.09 -9.95 -16.44
CA ALA A 125 5.27 -9.81 -17.88
C ALA A 125 5.12 -8.36 -18.34
N LEU A 126 4.13 -7.62 -17.83
CA LEU A 126 3.90 -6.22 -18.15
C LEU A 126 5.10 -5.35 -17.75
N TYR A 127 5.64 -5.54 -16.55
CA TYR A 127 6.78 -4.75 -16.07
C TYR A 127 8.12 -5.21 -16.63
N ALA A 128 8.29 -6.48 -17.02
CA ALA A 128 9.51 -6.97 -17.64
C ALA A 128 9.58 -6.63 -19.14
N ILE A 129 8.50 -6.88 -19.87
CA ILE A 129 8.46 -6.75 -21.34
C ILE A 129 8.01 -5.35 -21.76
N GLY A 130 7.13 -4.71 -21.00
CA GLY A 130 6.57 -3.38 -21.33
C GLY A 130 7.64 -2.31 -21.57
N PRO A 131 8.57 -2.08 -20.62
CA PRO A 131 9.64 -1.10 -20.82
C PRO A 131 10.54 -1.44 -22.00
N LEU A 132 10.82 -2.73 -22.25
CA LEU A 132 11.67 -3.16 -23.35
C LEU A 132 11.03 -2.83 -24.70
N LEU A 133 9.75 -3.18 -24.90
CA LEU A 133 9.03 -2.85 -26.13
C LEU A 133 8.87 -1.33 -26.32
N PHE A 134 8.61 -0.61 -25.23
CA PHE A 134 8.52 0.85 -25.23
C PHE A 134 9.82 1.48 -25.74
N TRP A 135 10.97 1.07 -25.20
CA TRP A 135 12.27 1.62 -25.64
C TRP A 135 12.66 1.20 -27.05
N ILE A 136 12.37 -0.04 -27.46
CA ILE A 136 12.58 -0.48 -28.85
C ILE A 136 11.80 0.41 -29.82
N ALA A 137 10.53 0.69 -29.54
CA ALA A 137 9.71 1.55 -30.39
C ALA A 137 10.21 3.00 -30.37
N ALA A 138 10.53 3.55 -29.20
CA ALA A 138 11.04 4.91 -29.06
C ALA A 138 12.35 5.11 -29.86
N PHE A 139 13.31 4.20 -29.70
CA PHE A 139 14.57 4.27 -30.45
C PHE A 139 14.39 4.02 -31.94
N LYS A 140 13.47 3.12 -32.33
CA LYS A 140 13.20 2.88 -33.74
C LYS A 140 12.65 4.13 -34.43
N LEU A 141 11.66 4.79 -33.83
CA LEU A 141 11.09 6.02 -34.38
C LEU A 141 12.11 7.17 -34.47
N ASP A 142 12.95 7.33 -33.45
CA ASP A 142 14.00 8.36 -33.46
C ASP A 142 15.06 8.09 -34.54
N ARG A 143 15.48 6.82 -34.70
CA ARG A 143 16.42 6.41 -35.75
C ARG A 143 15.85 6.60 -37.13
N ASP A 144 14.63 6.11 -37.39
CA ASP A 144 13.97 6.23 -38.69
C ASP A 144 13.76 7.71 -39.06
N ARG A 145 13.44 8.57 -38.08
CA ARG A 145 13.33 10.02 -38.27
C ARG A 145 14.67 10.65 -38.62
N LYS A 146 15.74 10.31 -37.88
CA LYS A 146 17.09 10.81 -38.15
C LYS A 146 17.60 10.40 -39.52
N GLU A 147 17.39 9.14 -39.90
CA GLU A 147 17.78 8.62 -41.22
C GLU A 147 17.06 9.37 -42.36
N LYS A 148 15.75 9.63 -42.22
CA LYS A 148 15.00 10.45 -43.18
C LYS A 148 15.54 11.87 -43.31
N LEU A 149 15.87 12.53 -42.18
CA LEU A 149 16.44 13.88 -42.20
C LEU A 149 17.84 13.91 -42.85
N ILE A 150 18.63 12.84 -42.68
CA ILE A 150 19.94 12.70 -43.33
C ILE A 150 19.76 12.55 -44.85
N GLN A 151 18.81 11.73 -45.29
CA GLN A 151 18.50 11.53 -46.72
C GLN A 151 18.01 12.82 -47.40
N GLN A 152 17.25 13.65 -46.67
CA GLN A 152 16.76 14.94 -47.15
C GLN A 152 17.85 16.04 -47.16
N GLY A 153 19.02 15.79 -46.57
CA GLY A 153 20.09 16.80 -46.42
C GLY A 153 19.80 17.87 -45.36
N GLU A 154 18.67 17.77 -44.65
CA GLU A 154 18.19 18.72 -43.63
C GLU A 154 18.84 18.47 -42.25
N TYR A 155 19.47 17.31 -42.05
CA TYR A 155 20.05 16.95 -40.76
C TYR A 155 21.39 17.64 -40.49
N LYS A 156 21.38 18.66 -39.62
CA LYS A 156 22.59 19.32 -39.13
C LYS A 156 23.32 18.41 -38.13
N ARG A 157 24.47 17.85 -38.53
CA ARG A 157 25.37 17.09 -37.64
C ARG A 157 26.20 18.05 -36.80
N PRO A 158 26.09 18.05 -35.45
CA PRO A 158 26.83 18.98 -34.62
C PRO A 158 28.34 18.66 -34.50
N PHE A 159 28.76 17.40 -34.74
CA PHE A 159 30.17 17.02 -34.82
C PHE A 159 30.37 15.94 -35.89
N SER A 160 31.10 16.25 -36.95
CA SER A 160 31.68 15.27 -37.88
C SER A 160 33.19 15.28 -37.69
N VAL A 161 33.76 14.17 -37.23
CA VAL A 161 35.23 14.01 -37.11
C VAL A 161 35.74 13.39 -38.41
N PHE A 162 35.61 14.15 -39.49
CA PHE A 162 36.37 14.11 -40.74
C PHE A 162 36.23 15.49 -41.38
#